data_AF-A0A2E0XQM9-F1
#
_entry.id   AF-A0A2E0XQM9-F1
#
_cell.length_a   1.000
_cell.length_b   1.000
_cell.length_c   1.000
_cell.angle_alpha   90.00
_cell.angle_beta   90.00
_cell.angle_gamma   90.00
#
_symmetry.space_group_name_H-M   'P 1'
#
loop_
_entity.id
_entity.type
_entity.pdbx_description
1 polymer ?
#
loop_
_entity_poly.entity_id
_entity_poly.type
_entity_poly.pdbx_seq_one_letter_code
_entity_poly.pdbx_strand_id
1 'polypeptide(L)' 'MIACPKVPETYHLIGEEELAIMKKTAYLVNVTRGSIIDEQTLIVALKGAMLGSAWTLLKWNLYHLTIRCGILPT' A
#
# COMPACT_ATOMS: atom_id res chain seq x y z
N MET A 1 -4.61 2.76 -8.55
CA MET A 1 -4.52 1.35 -8.95
C MET A 1 -3.16 1.14 -9.59
N ILE A 2 -2.40 0.14 -9.14
CA ILE A 2 -1.06 -0.17 -9.66
C ILE A 2 -1.13 -1.48 -10.43
N ALA A 3 -0.75 -1.45 -11.70
CA ALA A 3 -0.73 -2.60 -12.61
C ALA A 3 0.54 -2.64 -13.48
N CYS A 4 1.66 -2.14 -12.96
CA CYS A 4 2.94 -2.17 -13.66
C CYS A 4 3.68 -3.51 -13.50
N PRO A 5 4.49 -3.93 -14.49
CA PRO A 5 5.37 -5.08 -14.34
C PRO A 5 6.45 -4.80 -13.28
N LYS A 6 6.83 -5.81 -12.51
CA LYS A 6 7.94 -5.72 -11.55
C LYS A 6 9.26 -5.73 -12.31
N VAL A 7 9.85 -4.56 -12.48
CA VAL A 7 11.20 -4.34 -12.99
C VAL A 7 12.01 -3.53 -11.96
N PRO A 8 13.36 -3.59 -11.95
CA PRO A 8 14.19 -2.86 -11.00
C PRO A 8 13.86 -1.36 -10.90
N GLU A 9 13.44 -0.75 -12.01
CA GLU A 9 13.05 0.66 -12.12
C GLU A 9 11.72 0.98 -11.41
N THR A 10 10.90 -0.03 -11.13
CA THR A 10 9.61 0.10 -10.42
C THR A 10 9.70 -0.32 -8.96
N TYR A 11 10.91 -0.59 -8.46
CA TYR A 11 11.14 -0.96 -7.08
C TYR A 11 10.89 0.25 -6.15
N HIS A 12 10.02 0.07 -5.16
CA HIS A 12 9.65 1.13 -4.19
C HIS A 12 9.21 2.45 -4.85
N LEU A 13 8.53 2.35 -6.00
CA LEU A 13 8.00 3.50 -6.74
C LEU A 13 6.99 4.32 -5.91
N ILE A 14 6.28 3.68 -4.98
CA ILE A 14 5.36 4.35 -4.06
C ILE A 14 5.97 4.32 -2.66
N GLY A 15 6.53 5.46 -2.24
CA GLY A 15 7.15 5.69 -0.96
C GLY A 15 6.37 6.71 -0.11
N GLU A 16 7.08 7.41 0.77
CA GLU A 16 6.47 8.30 1.75
C GLU A 16 5.90 9.56 1.11
N GLU A 17 6.64 10.11 0.15
CA GLU A 17 6.27 11.33 -0.54
C GLU A 17 4.98 11.15 -1.35
N GLU A 18 4.87 10.04 -2.07
CA GLU A 18 3.68 9.69 -2.86
C GLU A 18 2.48 9.43 -1.96
N LEU A 19 2.68 8.74 -0.83
CA LEU A 19 1.61 8.48 0.14
C LEU A 19 1.18 9.74 0.88
N ALA A 20 2.10 10.68 1.15
CA ALA A 20 1.82 11.93 1.85
C ALA A 20 0.96 12.90 1.02
N ILE A 21 1.11 12.88 -0.32
CA ILE A 21 0.28 13.70 -1.21
C ILE A 21 -1.09 13.05 -1.53
N MET A 22 -1.32 11.81 -1.12
CA MET A 22 -2.61 11.15 -1.34
C MET A 22 -3.71 11.75 -0.46
N LYS A 23 -4.94 11.74 -0.98
CA LYS A 23 -6.12 12.10 -0.18
C LYS A 23 -6.30 11.08 0.94
N LYS A 24 -6.66 11.55 2.13
CA LYS A 24 -6.97 10.68 3.29
C LYS A 24 -8.11 9.70 3.05
N THR A 25 -8.96 9.97 2.06
CA THR A 25 -10.05 9.09 1.62
C THR A 25 -9.69 8.18 0.44
N ALA A 26 -8.44 8.23 -0.03
CA ALA A 26 -8.00 7.47 -1.18
C ALA A 26 -7.89 5.98 -0.86
N TYR A 27 -8.18 5.17 -1.88
CA TYR A 27 -8.03 3.72 -1.88
C TYR A 27 -6.84 3.33 -2.76
N LEU A 28 -5.85 2.68 -2.16
CA LEU A 28 -4.67 2.19 -2.89
C LEU A 28 -4.83 0.70 -3.21
N VAL A 29 -5.01 0.35 -4.48
CA VAL A 29 -5.11 -1.05 -4.92
C VAL A 29 -3.87 -1.43 -5.71
N ASN A 30 -3.09 -2.38 -5.20
CA ASN A 30 -1.95 -2.99 -5.86
C ASN A 30 -2.32 -4.39 -6.36
N VAL A 31 -2.37 -4.55 -7.69
CA VAL A 31 -2.63 -5.85 -8.34
C VAL A 31 -1.36 -6.53 -8.84
N THR A 32 -0.18 -6.00 -8.48
CA THR A 32 1.11 -6.52 -8.94
C THR A 32 1.72 -7.51 -7.94
N ARG A 33 2.59 -8.38 -8.45
CA ARG A 33 3.33 -9.35 -7.63
C ARG A 33 4.67 -8.77 -7.17
N GLY A 34 4.69 -7.89 -6.17
CA GLY A 34 5.94 -7.50 -5.51
C GLY A 34 6.04 -6.10 -4.90
N SER A 35 7.27 -5.78 -4.48
CA SER A 35 7.74 -4.59 -3.75
C SER A 35 7.74 -3.30 -4.59
N ILE A 36 6.60 -2.96 -5.19
CA ILE A 36 6.42 -1.66 -5.86
C ILE A 36 6.09 -0.57 -4.83
N ILE A 37 5.44 -0.95 -3.73
CA ILE A 37 5.13 -0.06 -2.61
C ILE A 37 6.10 -0.38 -1.47
N ASP A 38 6.64 0.66 -0.84
CA ASP A 38 7.33 0.50 0.44
C ASP A 38 6.33 0.11 1.53
N GLU A 39 6.49 -1.11 2.04
CA GLU A 39 5.58 -1.71 3.00
C GLU A 39 5.65 -1.04 4.37
N GLN A 40 6.83 -0.58 4.80
CA GLN A 40 7.00 0.07 6.10
C GLN A 40 6.27 1.40 6.09
N THR A 41 6.48 2.17 5.03
CA THR A 41 5.83 3.44 4.80
C THR A 41 4.32 3.30 4.65
N LEU A 42 3.85 2.27 3.94
CA LEU A 42 2.42 1.99 3.83
C LEU A 42 1.78 1.71 5.20
N ILE A 43 2.45 0.95 6.07
CA ILE A 43 1.97 0.68 7.42
C ILE A 43 1.91 1.98 8.24
N VAL A 44 2.92 2.83 8.15
CA VAL A 44 2.94 4.13 8.83
C VAL A 44 1.81 5.03 8.32
N ALA A 45 1.60 5.11 7.01
CA ALA A 45 0.54 5.92 6.40
C ALA A 45 -0.86 5.45 6.80
N LEU A 46 -1.08 4.13 6.88
CA LEU A 46 -2.35 3.56 7.35
C LEU A 46 -2.56 3.79 8.85
N LYS A 47 -1.52 3.59 9.68
CA LYS A 47 -1.60 3.86 11.13
C LYS A 47 -1.79 5.34 11.45
N GLY A 48 -1.18 6.21 10.65
CA GLY A 48 -1.28 7.67 10.77
C GLY A 48 -2.55 8.26 10.16
N ALA A 49 -3.48 7.44 9.65
CA ALA A 49 -4.69 7.87 8.95
C ALA A 49 -4.42 8.86 7.79
N MET A 50 -3.25 8.73 7.15
CA MET A 50 -2.86 9.50 5.97
C MET A 50 -3.51 8.93 4.71
N LEU A 51 -3.86 7.65 4.73
CA LEU A 51 -4.52 6.93 3.65
C LEU A 51 -5.75 6.19 4.18
N GLY A 52 -6.81 6.13 3.37
CA GLY A 52 -8.08 5.54 3.78
C GLY A 52 -7.96 4.03 3.91
N SER A 53 -7.59 3.36 2.83
CA SER A 53 -7.26 1.93 2.87
C SER A 53 -6.39 1.50 1.71
N ALA A 54 -5.65 0.41 1.92
CA ALA A 54 -4.82 -0.20 0.88
C ALA A 54 -5.14 -1.69 0.76
N TRP A 55 -5.13 -2.17 -0.48
CA TRP A 55 -5.31 -3.57 -0.86
C TRP A 55 -4.11 -4.04 -1.68
N THR A 56 -3.53 -5.18 -1.33
CA THR A 56 -2.48 -5.83 -2.12
C THR A 56 -2.88 -7.27 -2.40
N LEU A 57 -2.75 -7.71 -3.66
CA LEU A 57 -3.06 -9.08 -4.06
C LEU A 57 -2.09 -10.13 -3.50
N LEU A 58 -0.92 -9.70 -3.01
CA LEU A 58 0.03 -10.60 -2.36
C LEU A 58 0.54 -9.98 -1.07
N LYS A 59 0.13 -10.59 0.04
CA LYS A 59 0.94 -10.74 1.24
C LYS A 59 0.30 -11.80 2.14
N TRP A 60 0.82 -13.01 2.05
CA TRP A 60 0.75 -13.98 3.13
C TRP A 60 2.20 -14.24 3.51
N ASN A 61 2.54 -14.03 4.79
CA ASN A 61 3.76 -14.51 5.46
C ASN A 61 4.98 -13.57 5.58
N LEU A 62 4.90 -12.40 6.26
CA LEU A 62 6.14 -11.84 6.85
C LEU A 62 6.03 -10.93 8.07
N TYR A 63 4.87 -10.41 8.45
CA TYR A 63 4.70 -9.81 9.78
C TYR A 63 3.28 -10.11 10.24
N HIS A 64 3.11 -10.47 11.51
CA HIS A 64 1.85 -10.70 12.21
C HIS A 64 0.99 -9.42 12.32
N LEU A 65 0.88 -8.65 11.24
CA LEU A 65 -0.03 -7.55 11.10
C LEU A 65 -1.08 -7.99 10.08
N THR A 66 -2.17 -8.54 10.61
CA THR A 66 -3.44 -8.62 9.88
C THR A 66 -3.79 -7.19 9.47
N ILE A 67 -3.30 -6.72 8.31
CA ILE A 67 -3.99 -5.66 7.57
C ILE A 67 -5.25 -6.34 7.10
N ARG A 68 -6.19 -6.41 8.04
CA ARG A 68 -7.53 -6.90 7.83
C ARG A 68 -8.02 -6.11 6.63
N CYS A 69 -8.37 -6.83 5.59
CA CYS A 69 -9.46 -6.48 4.69
C CYS A 69 -10.51 -5.69 5.50
N GLY A 70 -10.42 -4.35 5.52
CA GLY A 70 -11.14 -3.56 6.53
C GLY A 70 -10.44 -2.30 7.03
N ILE A 71 -10.26 -1.32 6.15
CA ILE A 71 -10.67 0.05 6.51
C ILE A 71 -11.66 0.51 5.43
N LEU A 72 -12.81 -0.16 5.44
CA LEU A 72 -14.05 0.34 4.87
C LEU A 72 -14.89 0.84 6.05
N PRO A 73 -15.19 2.14 6.18
CA PRO A 73 -16.32 2.59 6.95
C PRO A 73 -17.54 2.66 6.02
N THR A 74 -18.31 1.59 5.97
CA THR A 74 -19.77 1.61 5.79
C THR A 74 -20.35 0.56 6.72
#